data_AF-A0A838ETX9-F1
#
_entry.id   AF-A0A838ETX9-F1
#
_cell.length_a   1.000
_cell.length_b   1.000
_cell.length_c   1.000
_cell.angle_alpha   90.00
_cell.angle_beta   90.00
_cell.angle_gamma   90.00
#
_symmetry.space_group_name_H-M   'P 1'
#
loop_
_entity.id
_entity.type
_entity.pdbx_description
1 polymer ?
#
loop_
_entity_poly.entity_id
_entity_poly.type
_entity_poly.pdbx_seq_one_letter_code
_entity_poly.pdbx_strand_id
1 'polypeptide(L)'
;MKSFIIIFGLGFLMNNSFAGYAKSYDTFCFQEHINESISINKARKKVYAQLTDGRSERIFNKLIAYEYLTLAPATFFDLKALPYQKNGMDLFCHEFMSMIRTPDFDPDTRIIPQEKFKPFDWKFYKARISEAIKHGDPVEVRKVTLEALVELKTMPNYYCFTRHFIESIYRFAHFVPLRAKQAEEMGLKDPTSMMFNVMKLHTIGIKDCHGIDLWSQPIQMSGIPILCTEIPDLLHDLNNPELDVLRHK
;
A
#
# COMPACT_ATOMS: atom_id res chain seq x y z
N MET A 1 -12.93 -40.25 -50.14
CA MET A 1 -12.95 -40.00 -48.68
C MET A 1 -11.88 -38.96 -48.36
N LYS A 2 -12.27 -37.73 -48.03
CA LYS A 2 -11.35 -36.66 -47.63
C LYS A 2 -11.29 -36.65 -46.11
N SER A 3 -10.15 -37.05 -45.54
CA SER A 3 -9.92 -36.98 -44.09
C SER A 3 -9.56 -35.54 -43.71
N PHE A 4 -10.41 -34.91 -42.91
CA PHE A 4 -10.10 -33.66 -42.22
C PHE A 4 -9.30 -33.99 -40.96
N ILE A 5 -8.06 -33.52 -40.88
CA ILE A 5 -7.28 -33.50 -39.65
C ILE A 5 -7.62 -32.18 -38.95
N ILE A 6 -8.41 -32.26 -37.88
CA ILE A 6 -8.64 -31.14 -36.96
C ILE A 6 -7.45 -31.11 -36.00
N ILE A 7 -6.52 -30.18 -36.24
CA ILE A 7 -5.47 -29.86 -35.28
C ILE A 7 -6.12 -28.99 -34.20
N PHE A 8 -6.41 -29.58 -33.04
CA PHE A 8 -6.67 -28.83 -31.82
C PHE A 8 -5.37 -28.13 -31.42
N GLY A 9 -5.27 -26.85 -31.76
CA GLY A 9 -4.25 -25.97 -31.19
C GLY A 9 -4.51 -25.87 -29.69
N LEU A 10 -3.71 -26.57 -28.88
CA LEU A 10 -3.56 -26.27 -27.47
C LEU A 10 -3.04 -24.83 -27.38
N GLY A 11 -3.95 -23.88 -27.13
CA GLY A 11 -3.58 -22.52 -26.75
C GLY A 11 -2.81 -22.60 -25.44
N PHE A 12 -1.49 -22.49 -25.55
CA PHE A 12 -0.62 -22.27 -24.41
C PHE A 12 -0.94 -20.86 -23.88
N LEU A 13 -1.94 -20.76 -23.01
CA LEU A 13 -2.20 -19.54 -22.25
C LEU A 13 -0.90 -19.25 -21.49
N MET A 14 -0.19 -18.21 -21.92
CA MET A 14 0.95 -17.70 -21.18
C MET A 14 0.44 -17.32 -19.80
N ASN A 15 0.74 -18.18 -18.84
CA ASN A 15 0.45 -18.01 -17.43
C ASN A 15 1.28 -16.79 -16.99
N ASN A 16 0.73 -15.59 -17.13
CA ASN A 16 1.18 -14.41 -16.39
C ASN A 16 0.84 -14.68 -14.92
N SER A 17 1.55 -15.64 -14.34
CA SER A 17 1.21 -16.14 -13.04
C SER A 17 1.51 -15.02 -12.06
N PHE A 18 0.50 -14.61 -11.30
CA PHE A 18 0.68 -13.88 -10.04
C PHE A 18 1.49 -14.70 -9.01
N ALA A 19 2.02 -15.87 -9.40
CA ALA A 19 2.96 -16.66 -8.62
C ALA A 19 4.16 -15.79 -8.21
N GLY A 20 4.36 -15.68 -6.91
CA GLY A 20 5.39 -14.85 -6.30
C GLY A 20 4.85 -13.63 -5.57
N TYR A 21 3.67 -13.11 -5.91
CA TYR A 21 3.05 -12.02 -5.15
C TYR A 21 2.31 -12.55 -3.92
N ALA A 22 2.40 -11.85 -2.80
CA ALA A 22 1.65 -12.22 -1.61
C ALA A 22 0.16 -11.97 -1.85
N LYS A 23 -0.65 -13.03 -1.83
CA LYS A 23 -2.12 -12.94 -1.67
C LYS A 23 -2.42 -12.95 -0.18
N SER A 24 -3.20 -11.97 0.27
CA SER A 24 -3.45 -11.79 1.70
C SER A 24 -4.80 -12.35 2.14
N TYR A 25 -5.84 -12.23 1.31
CA TYR A 25 -7.21 -12.67 1.63
C TYR A 25 -7.92 -13.19 0.39
N ASP A 26 -9.04 -13.88 0.59
CA ASP A 26 -9.85 -14.43 -0.51
C ASP A 26 -10.91 -13.46 -1.05
N THR A 27 -11.54 -12.67 -0.17
CA THR A 27 -12.51 -11.62 -0.50
C THR A 27 -12.45 -10.51 0.55
N PHE A 28 -13.11 -9.38 0.30
CA PHE A 28 -13.15 -8.22 1.23
C PHE A 28 -11.75 -7.72 1.65
N CYS A 29 -10.80 -7.79 0.72
CA CYS A 29 -9.38 -7.59 0.97
C CYS A 29 -9.04 -6.18 1.47
N PHE A 30 -9.79 -5.15 1.07
CA PHE A 30 -9.59 -3.79 1.57
C PHE A 30 -10.09 -3.66 3.01
N GLN A 31 -11.31 -4.11 3.28
CA GLN A 31 -11.91 -4.06 4.61
C GLN A 31 -11.09 -4.86 5.63
N GLU A 32 -10.65 -6.07 5.28
CA GLU A 32 -9.82 -6.90 6.15
C GLU A 32 -8.47 -6.22 6.46
N HIS A 33 -7.80 -5.64 5.46
CA HIS A 33 -6.59 -4.85 5.68
C HIS A 33 -6.78 -3.71 6.69
N ILE A 34 -7.91 -2.99 6.62
CA ILE A 34 -8.22 -1.92 7.58
C ILE A 34 -8.58 -2.48 8.96
N ASN A 35 -9.32 -3.59 9.04
CA ASN A 35 -9.66 -4.25 10.31
C ASN A 35 -8.40 -4.76 11.05
N GLU A 36 -7.46 -5.35 10.32
CA GLU A 36 -6.17 -5.76 10.87
C GLU A 36 -5.40 -4.54 11.39
N SER A 37 -5.33 -3.46 10.61
CA SER A 37 -4.68 -2.21 11.00
C SER A 37 -5.26 -1.63 12.30
N ILE A 38 -6.60 -1.58 12.44
CA ILE A 38 -7.29 -1.15 13.67
C ILE A 38 -6.88 -2.01 14.86
N SER A 39 -6.90 -3.32 14.68
CA SER A 39 -6.63 -4.29 15.75
C SER A 39 -5.19 -4.15 16.25
N ILE A 40 -4.24 -4.08 15.32
CA ILE A 40 -2.82 -3.90 15.58
C ILE A 40 -2.56 -2.53 16.25
N ASN A 41 -3.13 -1.45 15.72
CA ASN A 41 -2.88 -0.11 16.24
C ASN A 41 -3.54 0.14 17.59
N LYS A 42 -4.65 -0.53 17.92
CA LYS A 42 -5.20 -0.57 19.29
C LYS A 42 -4.25 -1.23 20.28
N ALA A 43 -3.58 -2.33 19.89
CA ALA A 43 -2.59 -2.99 20.73
C ALA A 43 -1.35 -2.09 20.92
N ARG A 44 -0.80 -1.56 19.82
CA ARG A 44 0.36 -0.64 19.83
C ARG A 44 0.11 0.61 20.64
N LYS A 45 -1.09 1.20 20.57
CA LYS A 45 -1.47 2.37 21.37
C LYS A 45 -1.17 2.17 22.85
N LYS A 46 -1.56 1.02 23.42
CA LYS A 46 -1.37 0.74 24.85
C LYS A 46 0.11 0.73 25.22
N VAL A 47 0.93 0.08 24.39
CA VAL A 47 2.36 -0.07 24.65
C VAL A 47 3.10 1.26 24.50
N TYR A 48 2.88 1.99 23.41
CA TYR A 48 3.51 3.30 23.23
C TYR A 48 3.03 4.33 24.24
N ALA A 49 1.78 4.26 24.71
CA ALA A 49 1.32 5.16 25.76
C ALA A 49 2.14 4.97 27.05
N GLN A 50 2.50 3.74 27.39
CA GLN A 50 3.39 3.45 28.52
C GLN A 50 4.82 3.94 28.26
N LEU A 51 5.38 3.68 27.07
CA LEU A 51 6.75 4.07 26.72
C LEU A 51 6.96 5.60 26.61
N THR A 52 5.89 6.35 26.41
CA THR A 52 5.96 7.79 26.10
C THR A 52 5.27 8.67 27.13
N ASP A 53 4.86 8.12 28.27
CA ASP A 53 4.06 8.78 29.30
C ASP A 53 2.79 9.44 28.71
N GLY A 54 2.10 8.70 27.84
CA GLY A 54 0.86 9.11 27.19
C GLY A 54 1.04 10.01 25.96
N ARG A 55 2.24 10.50 25.64
CA ARG A 55 2.46 11.42 24.50
C ARG A 55 2.04 10.82 23.15
N SER A 56 2.14 9.51 22.98
CA SER A 56 1.73 8.82 21.75
C SER A 56 0.21 8.70 21.57
N GLU A 57 -0.61 8.92 22.60
CA GLU A 57 -2.03 8.60 22.53
C GLU A 57 -2.76 9.36 21.44
N ARG A 58 -2.42 10.66 21.28
CA ARG A 58 -3.00 11.50 20.23
C ARG A 58 -2.72 10.95 18.83
N ILE A 59 -1.53 10.42 18.60
CA ILE A 59 -1.09 9.85 17.32
C ILE A 59 -1.98 8.64 16.99
N PHE A 60 -2.04 7.67 17.91
CA PHE A 60 -2.83 6.46 17.69
C PHE A 60 -4.35 6.71 17.67
N ASN A 61 -4.86 7.65 18.48
CA ASN A 61 -6.27 8.03 18.42
C ASN A 61 -6.63 8.58 17.04
N LYS A 62 -5.76 9.44 16.47
CA LYS A 62 -5.97 10.00 15.14
C LYS A 62 -5.89 8.92 14.07
N LEU A 63 -4.89 8.04 14.14
CA LEU A 63 -4.69 6.94 13.22
C LEU A 63 -5.90 5.99 13.22
N ILE A 64 -6.31 5.51 14.39
CA ILE A 64 -7.47 4.61 14.54
C ILE A 64 -8.77 5.27 14.05
N ALA A 65 -8.96 6.56 14.31
CA ALA A 65 -10.11 7.29 13.78
C ALA A 65 -10.12 7.32 12.24
N TYR A 66 -8.97 7.49 11.59
CA TYR A 66 -8.89 7.42 10.13
C TYR A 66 -9.18 6.03 9.58
N GLU A 67 -8.71 4.98 10.24
CA GLU A 67 -9.00 3.62 9.83
C GLU A 67 -10.51 3.34 9.91
N TYR A 68 -11.17 3.74 10.99
CA TYR A 68 -12.63 3.64 11.12
C TYR A 68 -13.37 4.42 10.02
N LEU A 69 -12.92 5.64 9.69
CA LEU A 69 -13.50 6.42 8.60
C LEU A 69 -13.30 5.74 7.23
N THR A 70 -12.20 4.98 7.08
CA THR A 70 -11.84 4.28 5.83
C THR A 70 -12.62 2.99 5.63
N LEU A 71 -13.22 2.41 6.67
CA LEU A 71 -14.03 1.18 6.54
C LEU A 71 -15.21 1.34 5.57
N ALA A 72 -15.84 2.52 5.53
CA ALA A 72 -16.97 2.78 4.64
C ALA A 72 -16.57 2.73 3.15
N PRO A 73 -15.56 3.51 2.67
CA PRO A 73 -15.06 3.33 1.31
C PRO A 73 -14.47 1.94 1.07
N ALA A 74 -13.81 1.31 2.05
CA ALA A 74 -13.27 -0.04 1.88
C ALA A 74 -14.36 -1.06 1.53
N THR A 75 -15.43 -1.09 2.33
CA THR A 75 -16.60 -1.95 2.09
C THR A 75 -17.20 -1.69 0.71
N PHE A 76 -17.33 -0.42 0.30
CA PHE A 76 -17.86 -0.07 -1.01
C PHE A 76 -17.02 -0.63 -2.17
N PHE A 77 -15.69 -0.52 -2.09
CA PHE A 77 -14.80 -1.03 -3.14
C PHE A 77 -14.73 -2.56 -3.14
N ASP A 78 -14.77 -3.21 -1.98
CA ASP A 78 -14.83 -4.67 -1.89
C ASP A 78 -16.12 -5.22 -2.51
N LEU A 79 -17.27 -4.61 -2.23
CA LEU A 79 -18.54 -5.00 -2.87
C LEU A 79 -18.48 -4.87 -4.40
N LYS A 80 -17.76 -3.89 -4.92
CA LYS A 80 -17.53 -3.74 -6.37
C LYS A 80 -16.50 -4.71 -6.93
N ALA A 81 -15.58 -5.21 -6.10
CA ALA A 81 -14.62 -6.24 -6.48
C ALA A 81 -15.21 -7.65 -6.47
N LEU A 82 -16.33 -7.90 -5.75
CA LEU A 82 -16.96 -9.22 -5.65
C LEU A 82 -17.25 -9.91 -7.00
N PRO A 83 -17.76 -9.24 -8.05
CA PRO A 83 -17.96 -9.88 -9.35
C PRO A 83 -16.66 -10.43 -9.95
N TYR A 84 -15.53 -9.77 -9.72
CA TYR A 84 -14.21 -10.23 -10.17
C TYR A 84 -13.75 -11.43 -9.35
N GLN A 85 -13.82 -11.31 -8.02
CA GLN A 85 -13.39 -12.34 -7.07
C GLN A 85 -14.18 -13.65 -7.25
N LYS A 86 -15.49 -13.56 -7.48
CA LYS A 86 -16.35 -14.73 -7.75
C LYS A 86 -16.01 -15.45 -9.05
N ASN A 87 -15.37 -14.78 -10.00
CA ASN A 87 -14.87 -15.38 -11.24
C ASN A 87 -13.41 -15.84 -11.13
N GLY A 88 -12.80 -15.78 -9.94
CA GLY A 88 -11.42 -16.21 -9.69
C GLY A 88 -10.37 -15.11 -9.85
N MET A 89 -10.77 -13.87 -10.14
CA MET A 89 -9.87 -12.72 -10.19
C MET A 89 -9.77 -12.06 -8.82
N ASP A 90 -8.63 -12.21 -8.15
CA ASP A 90 -8.36 -11.70 -6.81
C ASP A 90 -8.05 -10.19 -6.75
N LEU A 91 -8.91 -9.40 -7.42
CA LEU A 91 -8.82 -7.94 -7.46
C LEU A 91 -8.76 -7.35 -6.05
N PHE A 92 -7.79 -6.45 -5.85
CA PHE A 92 -7.42 -5.79 -4.59
C PHE A 92 -6.68 -6.64 -3.55
N CYS A 93 -6.61 -7.96 -3.71
CA CYS A 93 -6.04 -8.84 -2.67
C CYS A 93 -4.53 -8.97 -2.70
N HIS A 94 -3.90 -8.55 -3.81
CA HIS A 94 -2.47 -8.33 -3.89
C HIS A 94 -2.12 -6.91 -3.50
N GLU A 95 -2.99 -5.95 -3.83
CA GLU A 95 -2.80 -4.53 -3.62
C GLU A 95 -2.92 -4.15 -2.13
N PHE A 96 -3.87 -4.75 -1.40
CA PHE A 96 -3.99 -4.64 0.05
C PHE A 96 -3.35 -5.84 0.74
N MET A 97 -2.07 -5.67 1.11
CA MET A 97 -1.32 -6.71 1.81
C MET A 97 -1.78 -6.84 3.26
N SER A 98 -1.72 -8.06 3.81
CA SER A 98 -1.99 -8.31 5.23
C SER A 98 -0.96 -7.62 6.10
N MET A 99 -1.46 -7.01 7.16
CA MET A 99 -0.71 -6.34 8.20
C MET A 99 -0.15 -7.34 9.23
N ILE A 100 -0.59 -8.61 9.24
CA ILE A 100 -0.06 -9.65 10.14
C ILE A 100 1.42 -9.95 9.86
N ARG A 101 1.92 -9.66 8.66
CA ARG A 101 3.34 -9.83 8.31
C ARG A 101 4.26 -8.73 8.87
N THR A 102 3.76 -7.85 9.74
CA THR A 102 4.62 -6.87 10.41
C THR A 102 5.57 -7.56 11.38
N PRO A 103 6.85 -7.12 11.48
CA PRO A 103 7.78 -7.63 12.48
C PRO A 103 7.17 -7.55 13.89
N ASP A 104 7.53 -8.50 14.76
CA ASP A 104 7.15 -8.45 16.16
C ASP A 104 7.56 -7.10 16.77
N PHE A 105 6.66 -6.56 17.59
CA PHE A 105 6.92 -5.33 18.31
C PHE A 105 7.87 -5.62 19.49
N ASP A 106 9.04 -5.02 19.46
CA ASP A 106 10.03 -5.11 20.54
C ASP A 106 10.50 -3.69 20.91
N PRO A 107 10.14 -3.21 22.11
CA PRO A 107 10.50 -1.87 22.56
C PRO A 107 11.98 -1.72 22.95
N ASP A 108 12.68 -2.82 23.25
CA ASP A 108 14.02 -2.78 23.83
C ASP A 108 15.13 -2.77 22.77
N THR A 109 14.84 -3.23 21.55
CA THR A 109 15.86 -3.41 20.49
C THR A 109 15.93 -2.28 19.47
N ARG A 110 15.17 -1.18 19.66
CA ARG A 110 14.91 -0.22 18.56
C ARG A 110 15.20 1.23 18.93
N ILE A 111 16.47 1.54 19.20
CA ILE A 111 16.96 2.93 19.24
C ILE A 111 17.12 3.40 17.80
N ILE A 112 16.30 4.37 17.36
CA ILE A 112 16.53 5.02 16.08
C ILE A 112 17.67 6.03 16.18
N PRO A 113 18.60 6.07 15.20
CA PRO A 113 19.61 7.10 15.15
C PRO A 113 18.99 8.49 15.19
N GLN A 114 19.57 9.39 16.00
CA GLN A 114 19.16 10.79 16.05
C GLN A 114 19.66 11.52 14.81
N GLU A 115 19.01 11.25 13.68
CA GLU A 115 19.27 11.89 12.40
C GLU A 115 18.59 13.26 12.32
N LYS A 116 19.17 14.17 11.54
CA LYS A 116 18.55 15.47 11.25
C LYS A 116 17.27 15.25 10.46
N PHE A 117 16.16 15.70 11.04
CA PHE A 117 14.89 15.81 10.35
C PHE A 117 15.00 16.81 9.19
N LYS A 118 14.63 16.39 7.97
CA LYS A 118 14.53 17.27 6.80
C LYS A 118 13.07 17.37 6.37
N PRO A 119 12.59 18.54 5.95
CA PRO A 119 11.26 18.66 5.39
C PRO A 119 11.09 17.80 4.13
N PHE A 120 9.98 17.08 4.04
CA PHE A 120 9.51 16.41 2.83
C PHE A 120 8.37 17.20 2.18
N ASP A 121 8.47 17.52 0.89
CA ASP A 121 7.44 18.28 0.17
C ASP A 121 6.27 17.40 -0.29
N TRP A 122 5.46 16.97 0.68
CA TRP A 122 4.29 16.14 0.40
C TRP A 122 3.28 16.82 -0.53
N LYS A 123 3.22 18.17 -0.58
CA LYS A 123 2.28 18.90 -1.43
C LYS A 123 2.67 18.77 -2.89
N PHE A 124 3.96 18.96 -3.19
CA PHE A 124 4.51 18.78 -4.52
C PHE A 124 4.22 17.36 -5.06
N TYR A 125 4.57 16.32 -4.30
CA TYR A 125 4.33 14.95 -4.73
C TYR A 125 2.85 14.60 -4.81
N LYS A 126 2.03 15.01 -3.84
CA LYS A 126 0.57 14.79 -3.90
C LYS A 126 -0.05 15.40 -5.16
N ALA A 127 0.34 16.62 -5.54
CA ALA A 127 -0.19 17.29 -6.73
C ALA A 127 0.16 16.51 -8.00
N ARG A 128 1.44 16.11 -8.15
CA ARG A 128 1.90 15.34 -9.32
C ARG A 128 1.26 13.95 -9.39
N ILE A 129 1.18 13.23 -8.28
CA ILE A 129 0.50 11.92 -8.22
C ILE A 129 -0.98 12.08 -8.61
N SER A 130 -1.65 13.10 -8.08
CA SER A 130 -3.06 13.35 -8.38
C SER A 130 -3.29 13.68 -9.86
N GLU A 131 -2.39 14.44 -10.48
CA GLU A 131 -2.47 14.75 -11.91
C GLU A 131 -2.23 13.51 -12.78
N ALA A 132 -1.25 12.67 -12.43
CA ALA A 132 -1.00 11.40 -13.12
C ALA A 132 -2.20 10.44 -13.01
N ILE A 133 -2.81 10.32 -11.81
CA ILE A 133 -4.06 9.56 -11.59
C ILE A 133 -5.20 10.11 -12.46
N LYS A 134 -5.34 11.43 -12.53
CA LYS A 134 -6.39 12.09 -13.32
C LYS A 134 -6.25 11.83 -14.82
N HIS A 135 -5.03 11.73 -15.33
CA HIS A 135 -4.75 11.33 -16.71
C HIS A 135 -4.89 9.83 -16.95
N GLY A 136 -5.05 9.02 -15.90
CA GLY A 136 -5.16 7.56 -16.03
C GLY A 136 -3.85 6.90 -16.48
N ASP A 137 -2.70 7.51 -16.18
CA ASP A 137 -1.39 7.00 -16.59
C ASP A 137 -0.70 6.25 -15.43
N PRO A 138 -0.75 4.90 -15.40
CA PRO A 138 -0.13 4.15 -14.31
C PRO A 138 1.40 4.24 -14.34
N VAL A 139 2.03 4.50 -15.50
CA VAL A 139 3.48 4.62 -15.62
C VAL A 139 3.95 5.92 -14.97
N GLU A 140 3.30 7.04 -15.27
CA GLU A 140 3.62 8.31 -14.62
C GLU A 140 3.30 8.28 -13.12
N VAL A 141 2.22 7.59 -12.69
CA VAL A 141 1.96 7.39 -11.25
C VAL A 141 3.12 6.64 -10.58
N ARG A 142 3.60 5.53 -11.14
CA ARG A 142 4.75 4.78 -10.59
C ARG A 142 6.01 5.64 -10.54
N LYS A 143 6.30 6.38 -11.60
CA LYS A 143 7.49 7.24 -11.66
C LYS A 143 7.45 8.32 -10.58
N VAL A 144 6.36 9.07 -10.46
CA VAL A 144 6.24 10.15 -9.46
C VAL A 144 6.27 9.61 -8.03
N THR A 145 5.61 8.48 -7.78
CA THR A 145 5.67 7.84 -6.46
C THR A 145 7.07 7.32 -6.14
N LEU A 146 7.79 6.74 -7.11
CA LEU A 146 9.18 6.31 -6.92
C LEU A 146 10.12 7.48 -6.62
N GLU A 147 9.99 8.61 -7.31
CA GLU A 147 10.75 9.84 -7.00
C GLU A 147 10.54 10.27 -5.54
N ALA A 148 9.28 10.26 -5.07
CA ALA A 148 8.95 10.57 -3.68
C ALA A 148 9.57 9.56 -2.69
N LEU A 149 9.55 8.26 -3.02
CA LEU A 149 10.13 7.21 -2.17
C LEU A 149 11.65 7.31 -2.10
N VAL A 150 12.32 7.68 -3.20
CA VAL A 150 13.77 7.94 -3.21
C VAL A 150 14.13 9.10 -2.28
N GLU A 151 13.34 10.18 -2.26
CA GLU A 151 13.54 11.28 -1.31
C GLU A 151 13.33 10.83 0.14
N LEU A 152 12.22 10.12 0.41
CA LEU A 152 11.89 9.61 1.74
C LEU A 152 12.91 8.59 2.28
N LYS A 153 13.57 7.85 1.39
CA LYS A 153 14.64 6.91 1.75
C LYS A 153 15.85 7.60 2.38
N THR A 154 16.04 8.91 2.15
CA THR A 154 17.08 9.69 2.84
C THR A 154 16.79 9.94 4.32
N MET A 155 15.60 9.54 4.80
CA MET A 155 15.13 9.68 6.17
C MET A 155 14.36 8.40 6.60
N PRO A 156 15.05 7.25 6.67
CA PRO A 156 14.40 5.95 6.85
C PRO A 156 13.57 5.85 8.14
N ASN A 157 13.97 6.61 9.18
CA ASN A 157 13.37 6.61 10.52
C ASN A 157 12.24 7.65 10.71
N TYR A 158 11.88 8.39 9.66
CA TYR A 158 10.83 9.41 9.69
C TYR A 158 9.86 9.19 8.52
N TYR A 159 8.70 9.86 8.58
CA TYR A 159 7.71 9.84 7.51
C TYR A 159 7.19 8.45 7.12
N CYS A 160 7.22 7.50 8.05
CA CYS A 160 6.94 6.10 7.77
C CYS A 160 5.49 5.88 7.36
N PHE A 161 4.55 6.65 7.90
CA PHE A 161 3.14 6.54 7.51
C PHE A 161 2.86 7.19 6.15
N THR A 162 3.49 8.34 5.87
CA THR A 162 3.47 8.97 4.53
C THR A 162 4.07 8.04 3.48
N ARG A 163 5.22 7.41 3.79
CA ARG A 163 5.88 6.45 2.92
C ARG A 163 4.96 5.28 2.59
N HIS A 164 4.35 4.68 3.60
CA HIS A 164 3.40 3.57 3.43
C HIS A 164 2.25 3.90 2.46
N PHE A 165 1.67 5.09 2.57
CA PHE A 165 0.61 5.53 1.66
C PHE A 165 1.11 5.72 0.21
N ILE A 166 2.33 6.22 0.03
CA ILE A 166 2.95 6.37 -1.29
C ILE A 166 3.32 5.01 -1.88
N GLU A 167 3.83 4.08 -1.08
CA GLU A 167 4.10 2.69 -1.49
C GLU A 167 2.81 1.99 -1.94
N SER A 168 1.70 2.18 -1.21
CA SER A 168 0.39 1.66 -1.62
C SER A 168 -0.02 2.19 -3.00
N ILE A 169 0.11 3.50 -3.25
CA ILE A 169 -0.20 4.08 -4.57
C ILE A 169 0.70 3.50 -5.66
N TYR A 170 2.01 3.38 -5.42
CA TYR A 170 2.94 2.75 -6.36
C TYR A 170 2.50 1.31 -6.68
N ARG A 171 2.18 0.53 -5.65
CA ARG A 171 1.73 -0.87 -5.77
C ARG A 171 0.46 -0.97 -6.60
N PHE A 172 -0.53 -0.13 -6.34
CA PHE A 172 -1.75 -0.08 -7.17
C PHE A 172 -1.41 0.20 -8.64
N ALA A 173 -0.59 1.21 -8.91
CA ALA A 173 -0.18 1.56 -10.27
C ALA A 173 0.61 0.44 -10.98
N HIS A 174 1.39 -0.34 -10.23
CA HIS A 174 2.04 -1.56 -10.73
C HIS A 174 1.02 -2.61 -11.18
N PHE A 175 -0.04 -2.84 -10.40
CA PHE A 175 -1.04 -3.85 -10.72
C PHE A 175 -2.06 -3.42 -11.79
N VAL A 176 -2.30 -2.13 -12.03
CA VAL A 176 -3.27 -1.65 -13.04
C VAL A 176 -3.18 -2.39 -14.40
N PRO A 177 -2.03 -2.38 -15.12
CA PRO A 177 -1.95 -3.07 -16.41
C PRO A 177 -2.11 -4.58 -16.30
N LEU A 178 -1.69 -5.19 -15.18
CA LEU A 178 -1.82 -6.63 -14.93
C LEU A 178 -3.29 -7.02 -14.74
N ARG A 179 -4.05 -6.22 -13.99
CA ARG A 179 -5.49 -6.42 -13.76
C ARG A 179 -6.32 -6.16 -15.00
N ALA A 180 -5.98 -5.15 -15.80
CA ALA A 180 -6.64 -4.89 -17.07
C ALA A 180 -6.52 -6.10 -18.01
N LYS A 181 -5.30 -6.62 -18.18
CA LYS A 181 -5.03 -7.82 -18.98
C LYS A 181 -5.74 -9.06 -18.43
N GLN A 182 -5.67 -9.30 -17.12
CA GLN A 182 -6.35 -10.43 -16.47
C GLN A 182 -7.88 -10.37 -16.70
N ALA A 183 -8.48 -9.18 -16.58
CA ALA A 183 -9.91 -9.02 -16.81
C ALA A 183 -10.29 -9.30 -18.27
N GLU A 184 -9.48 -8.83 -19.23
CA GLU A 184 -9.67 -9.12 -20.67
C GLU A 184 -9.63 -10.62 -20.96
N GLU A 185 -8.61 -11.33 -20.47
CA GLU A 185 -8.44 -12.78 -20.64
C GLU A 185 -9.61 -13.59 -20.05
N MET A 186 -10.26 -13.06 -19.00
CA MET A 186 -11.38 -13.70 -18.31
C MET A 186 -12.76 -13.24 -18.85
N GLY A 187 -12.81 -12.35 -19.85
CA GLY A 187 -14.05 -11.79 -20.34
C GLY A 187 -14.80 -10.92 -19.31
N LEU A 188 -14.06 -10.36 -18.35
CA LEU A 188 -14.58 -9.47 -17.31
C LEU A 188 -14.43 -8.00 -17.73
N LYS A 189 -15.20 -7.12 -17.10
CA LYS A 189 -15.11 -5.67 -17.34
C LYS A 189 -13.77 -5.13 -16.86
N ASP A 190 -13.10 -4.28 -17.63
CA ASP A 190 -11.85 -3.62 -17.21
C ASP A 190 -11.98 -2.88 -15.84
N PRO A 191 -11.18 -3.24 -14.82
CA PRO A 191 -11.22 -2.62 -13.49
C PRO A 191 -10.38 -1.34 -13.36
N THR A 192 -9.69 -0.90 -14.40
CA THR A 192 -8.70 0.21 -14.37
C THR A 192 -9.24 1.48 -13.70
N SER A 193 -10.42 1.96 -14.11
CA SER A 193 -11.03 3.15 -13.51
C SER A 193 -11.29 2.96 -12.01
N MET A 194 -11.67 1.76 -11.59
CA MET A 194 -11.90 1.45 -10.18
C MET A 194 -10.59 1.49 -9.38
N MET A 195 -9.50 0.96 -9.92
CA MET A 195 -8.18 1.03 -9.29
C MET A 195 -7.68 2.48 -9.15
N PHE A 196 -7.87 3.32 -10.18
CA PHE A 196 -7.55 4.75 -10.07
C PHE A 196 -8.39 5.49 -9.02
N ASN A 197 -9.66 5.12 -8.84
CA ASN A 197 -10.49 5.69 -7.79
C ASN A 197 -9.99 5.33 -6.39
N VAL A 198 -9.48 4.11 -6.19
CA VAL A 198 -8.85 3.72 -4.91
C VAL A 198 -7.54 4.51 -4.68
N MET A 199 -6.70 4.68 -5.70
CA MET A 199 -5.50 5.53 -5.58
C MET A 199 -5.85 6.98 -5.24
N LYS A 200 -6.93 7.53 -5.81
CA LYS A 200 -7.42 8.88 -5.48
C LYS A 200 -7.84 8.99 -4.01
N LEU A 201 -8.37 7.94 -3.39
CA LEU A 201 -8.62 7.94 -1.95
C LEU A 201 -7.32 8.02 -1.15
N HIS A 202 -6.29 7.28 -1.55
CA HIS A 202 -4.97 7.35 -0.90
C HIS A 202 -4.37 8.76 -0.99
N THR A 203 -4.49 9.46 -2.13
CA THR A 203 -3.95 10.84 -2.25
C THR A 203 -4.65 11.84 -1.34
N ILE A 204 -5.92 11.63 -1.00
CA ILE A 204 -6.61 12.44 0.01
C ILE A 204 -5.90 12.29 1.35
N GLY A 205 -5.56 11.06 1.74
CA GLY A 205 -4.92 10.71 3.01
C GLY A 205 -3.49 11.22 3.21
N ILE A 206 -2.73 11.51 2.14
CA ILE A 206 -1.30 11.91 2.24
C ILE A 206 -1.07 13.09 3.20
N LYS A 207 -1.95 14.11 3.17
CA LYS A 207 -1.82 15.27 4.07
C LYS A 207 -1.86 14.86 5.54
N ASP A 208 -2.78 13.98 5.86
CA ASP A 208 -3.04 13.56 7.22
C ASP A 208 -1.98 12.59 7.71
N CYS A 209 -1.48 11.73 6.82
CA CYS A 209 -0.32 10.87 7.09
C CYS A 209 0.91 11.70 7.42
N HIS A 210 1.18 12.74 6.62
CA HIS A 210 2.28 13.67 6.88
C HIS A 210 2.10 14.39 8.23
N GLY A 211 0.89 14.83 8.55
CA GLY A 211 0.59 15.43 9.87
C GLY A 211 0.85 14.48 11.04
N ILE A 212 0.49 13.20 10.90
CA ILE A 212 0.76 12.15 11.88
C ILE A 212 2.26 11.90 12.04
N ASP A 213 3.01 11.87 10.93
CA ASP A 213 4.47 11.72 10.98
C ASP A 213 5.13 12.92 11.68
N LEU A 214 4.67 14.15 11.43
CA LEU A 214 5.16 15.34 12.15
C LEU A 214 4.87 15.27 13.66
N TRP A 215 3.74 14.71 14.08
CA TRP A 215 3.45 14.49 15.50
C TRP A 215 4.30 13.38 16.10
N SER A 216 4.70 12.40 15.29
CA SER A 216 5.54 11.28 15.70
C SER A 216 7.01 11.67 15.83
N GLN A 217 7.46 12.67 15.05
CA GLN A 217 8.86 13.10 14.99
C GLN A 217 9.49 13.42 16.37
N PRO A 218 8.89 14.19 17.29
CA PRO A 218 9.52 14.44 18.59
C PRO A 218 9.73 13.18 19.44
N ILE A 219 8.84 12.19 19.31
CA ILE A 219 8.98 10.88 19.97
C ILE A 219 10.09 10.07 19.29
N GLN A 220 10.12 10.07 17.96
CA GLN A 220 11.17 9.44 17.17
C GLN A 220 12.56 10.01 17.50
N MET A 221 12.70 11.33 17.59
CA MET A 221 13.97 11.97 17.98
C MET A 221 14.45 11.59 19.39
N SER A 222 13.57 11.10 20.27
CA SER A 222 13.96 10.55 21.58
C SER A 222 14.43 9.09 21.53
N GLY A 223 14.52 8.50 20.33
CA GLY A 223 14.96 7.14 20.10
C GLY A 223 13.82 6.12 20.00
N ILE A 224 12.56 6.53 20.15
CA ILE A 224 11.39 5.62 20.16
C ILE A 224 10.83 5.47 18.73
N PRO A 225 10.80 4.25 18.14
CA PRO A 225 10.58 4.02 16.71
C PRO A 225 9.09 4.01 16.30
N ILE A 226 8.27 4.88 16.91
CA ILE A 226 6.82 4.91 16.71
C ILE A 226 6.45 4.94 15.22
N LEU A 227 5.61 3.99 14.80
CA LEU A 227 5.10 3.80 13.42
C LEU A 227 6.13 3.39 12.36
N CYS A 228 7.43 3.36 12.63
CA CYS A 228 8.42 3.13 11.57
C CYS A 228 8.82 1.68 11.41
N THR A 229 8.64 0.91 12.45
CA THR A 229 9.36 -0.34 12.61
C THR A 229 8.41 -1.53 12.57
N GLU A 230 7.11 -1.22 12.47
CA GLU A 230 6.01 -2.15 12.44
C GLU A 230 5.01 -1.84 11.29
N ILE A 231 5.44 -1.13 10.25
CA ILE A 231 4.71 -0.98 9.00
C ILE A 231 5.32 -1.96 7.99
N PRO A 232 4.51 -2.75 7.26
CA PRO A 232 5.03 -3.68 6.26
C PRO A 232 5.58 -2.89 5.06
N ASP A 233 6.72 -3.32 4.54
CA ASP A 233 7.22 -2.89 3.24
C ASP A 233 6.27 -3.43 2.16
N LEU A 234 5.57 -2.55 1.44
CA LEU A 234 4.60 -2.96 0.42
C LEU A 234 5.23 -3.27 -0.95
N LEU A 235 6.55 -3.08 -1.10
CA LEU A 235 7.24 -3.19 -2.39
C LEU A 235 8.24 -4.36 -2.42
N HIS A 236 8.51 -5.01 -1.29
CA HIS A 236 9.50 -6.10 -1.18
C HIS A 236 9.22 -7.30 -2.10
N ASP A 237 7.94 -7.64 -2.32
CA ASP A 237 7.52 -8.77 -3.16
C ASP A 237 7.36 -8.38 -4.65
N LEU A 238 7.53 -7.10 -4.99
CA LEU A 238 7.49 -6.65 -6.38
C LEU A 238 8.84 -6.90 -7.06
N ASN A 239 8.89 -7.87 -7.97
CA ASN A 239 10.07 -8.08 -8.80
C ASN A 239 10.12 -7.07 -9.98
N ASN A 240 10.36 -5.79 -9.66
CA ASN A 240 10.44 -4.71 -10.63
C ASN A 240 11.84 -4.04 -10.57
N PRO A 241 12.61 -4.01 -11.68
CA PRO A 241 13.92 -3.34 -11.73
C PRO A 241 13.89 -1.85 -11.37
N GLU A 242 12.76 -1.16 -11.57
CA GLU A 242 12.58 0.23 -11.14
C GLU A 242 12.82 0.40 -9.63
N LEU A 243 12.57 -0.64 -8.84
CA LEU A 243 12.71 -0.62 -7.37
C LEU A 243 14.14 -0.89 -6.89
N ASP A 244 15.08 -1.25 -7.77
CA ASP A 244 16.46 -1.53 -7.35
C ASP A 244 17.14 -0.30 -6.75
N VAL A 245 16.74 0.91 -7.17
CA VAL A 245 17.16 2.19 -6.55
C VAL A 245 16.78 2.27 -5.07
N LEU A 246 15.71 1.59 -4.65
CA LEU A 246 15.29 1.52 -3.25
C LEU A 246 16.03 0.43 -2.46
N ARG A 247 16.63 -0.56 -3.13
CA ARG A 247 17.27 -1.72 -2.48
C ARG A 247 18.74 -1.51 -2.12
N HIS A 248 19.46 -0.64 -2.83
CA HIS A 248 20.88 -0.39 -2.56
C HIS A 248 21.08 0.59 -1.38
N LYS A 249 21.78 0.14 -0.32
CA LYS A 249 22.17 0.95 0.84
C LYS A 249 23.33 1.88 0.52
#